data_AF-A0A6M0ST50-F1
#
_entry.id   AF-A0A6M0ST50-F1
#
_cell.length_a   1.000
_cell.length_b   1.000
_cell.length_c   1.000
_cell.angle_alpha   90.00
_cell.angle_beta   90.00
_cell.angle_gamma   90.00
#
_symmetry.space_group_name_H-M   'P 1'
#
loop_
_entity.id
_entity.type
_entity.pdbx_description
1 polymer ?
#
loop_
_entity_poly.entity_id
_entity_poly.type
_entity_poly.pdbx_seq_one_letter_code
_entity_poly.pdbx_strand_id
1 'polypeptide(L)'
;MKAIVRDDIISLSSFVSAEFKYKCYLELLMKAGNYCFLDQVKRFIPSNQVILKGMTENNLISTENINKNYKYVYLSDTAMKYLCLKDSDKDYSDVEKNKISVVKVNKYPSEKQLFSSAYKFHLMVMGEELIDKVSILKSLEDYIYLKELKATKEKYNEWFKKNSEGIKKKKEELQSLSNELIDLKKIIYDINTDIFNAKPSNNESVELINKTISKYNSYFSDKENKRITKEKEINNFEIKFNIVVKKNAEIVIPQVEKAKKVFENMYNISKIIARIKENTLEFIIFDLGTFKTALGYIKLINKINALNLGYKNIKIIIYSYAEHRALNLNKEFLDAAKKKRGALNTLKNYNLRINEYDTGQRPDFYVNANKIYDSIPDFEVEVRPDFYYMEAYKEYVTKGEKSIKKKDRKVISDIIEKLKNE
;
A
#
# COMPACT_ATOMS: atom_id res chain seq x y z
N MET A 1 -18.02 -7.26 -18.78
CA MET A 1 -18.35 -7.48 -17.36
C MET A 1 -19.87 -7.67 -17.28
N LYS A 2 -20.38 -8.83 -16.88
CA LYS A 2 -21.83 -8.97 -16.62
C LYS A 2 -22.12 -8.23 -15.31
N ALA A 3 -22.92 -7.17 -15.35
CA ALA A 3 -23.38 -6.51 -14.13
C ALA A 3 -24.36 -7.45 -13.44
N ILE A 4 -23.87 -8.20 -12.46
CA ILE A 4 -24.72 -9.05 -11.62
C ILE A 4 -25.37 -8.12 -10.61
N VAL A 5 -26.70 -8.04 -10.66
CA VAL A 5 -27.48 -7.29 -9.67
C VAL A 5 -27.41 -8.06 -8.36
N ARG A 6 -26.94 -7.40 -7.29
CA ARG A 6 -26.79 -8.00 -5.97
C ARG A 6 -27.97 -7.67 -5.07
N ASP A 7 -29.16 -8.11 -5.48
CA ASP A 7 -30.35 -8.00 -4.64
C ASP A 7 -30.36 -9.05 -3.52
N ASP A 8 -29.47 -10.05 -3.55
CA ASP A 8 -29.19 -10.96 -2.44
C ASP A 8 -28.62 -10.22 -1.20
N ILE A 9 -27.84 -9.15 -1.37
CA ILE A 9 -27.20 -8.42 -0.26
C ILE A 9 -27.97 -7.18 0.22
N ILE A 10 -28.66 -6.47 -0.70
CA ILE A 10 -29.43 -5.25 -0.41
C ILE A 10 -30.73 -5.19 -1.22
N SER A 11 -31.56 -4.16 -1.05
CA SER A 11 -32.77 -4.01 -1.87
C SER A 11 -32.40 -3.66 -3.33
N LEU A 12 -33.21 -4.11 -4.30
CA LEU A 12 -32.99 -3.83 -5.71
C LEU A 12 -32.93 -2.32 -6.00
N SER A 13 -33.84 -1.54 -5.42
CA SER A 13 -33.87 -0.08 -5.59
C SER A 13 -32.62 0.58 -5.03
N SER A 14 -32.17 0.17 -3.84
CA SER A 14 -30.91 0.64 -3.25
C SER A 14 -29.71 0.25 -4.11
N PHE A 15 -29.66 -0.96 -4.67
CA PHE A 15 -28.56 -1.41 -5.52
C PHE A 15 -28.46 -0.60 -6.80
N VAL A 16 -29.57 -0.42 -7.51
CA VAL A 16 -29.62 0.37 -8.75
C VAL A 16 -29.15 1.82 -8.48
N SER A 17 -29.64 2.42 -7.40
CA SER A 17 -29.20 3.76 -6.99
C SER A 17 -27.71 3.80 -6.61
N ALA A 18 -27.21 2.81 -5.89
CA ALA A 18 -25.81 2.74 -5.50
C ALA A 18 -24.88 2.55 -6.70
N GLU A 19 -25.12 1.56 -7.56
CA GLU A 19 -24.23 1.20 -8.67
C GLU A 19 -24.24 2.25 -9.78
N PHE A 20 -25.42 2.75 -10.17
CA PHE A 20 -25.56 3.56 -11.39
C PHE A 20 -25.64 5.06 -11.13
N LYS A 21 -26.01 5.50 -9.91
CA LYS A 21 -26.17 6.93 -9.60
C LYS A 21 -25.15 7.47 -8.59
N TYR A 22 -24.86 6.71 -7.53
CA TYR A 22 -24.15 7.26 -6.37
C TYR A 22 -22.81 6.60 -6.05
N LYS A 23 -22.34 5.66 -6.87
CA LYS A 23 -21.15 4.84 -6.64
C LYS A 23 -19.92 5.65 -6.27
N CYS A 24 -19.62 6.70 -7.04
CA CYS A 24 -18.45 7.55 -6.80
C CYS A 24 -18.50 8.27 -5.44
N TYR A 25 -19.67 8.75 -5.01
CA TYR A 25 -19.84 9.43 -3.72
C TYR A 25 -19.76 8.46 -2.55
N LEU A 26 -20.30 7.25 -2.70
CA LEU A 26 -20.20 6.19 -1.69
C LEU A 26 -18.76 5.73 -1.50
N GLU A 27 -18.04 5.49 -2.60
CA GLU A 27 -16.62 5.11 -2.56
C GLU A 27 -15.75 6.22 -1.97
N LEU A 28 -16.02 7.49 -2.32
CA LEU A 28 -15.37 8.66 -1.75
C LEU A 28 -15.55 8.72 -0.22
N LEU A 29 -16.79 8.59 0.27
CA LEU A 29 -17.08 8.57 1.70
C LEU A 29 -16.37 7.41 2.40
N MET A 30 -16.40 6.21 1.82
CA MET A 30 -15.75 5.03 2.40
C MET A 30 -14.24 5.22 2.50
N LYS A 31 -13.61 5.67 1.41
CA LYS A 31 -12.17 5.94 1.35
C LYS A 31 -11.75 7.04 2.33
N ALA A 32 -12.60 8.05 2.52
CA ALA A 32 -12.37 9.11 3.48
C ALA A 32 -12.43 8.62 4.95
N GLY A 33 -13.11 7.51 5.24
CA GLY A 33 -13.27 6.99 6.60
C GLY A 33 -14.71 6.89 7.08
N ASN A 34 -15.67 6.92 6.14
CA ASN A 34 -17.11 6.78 6.29
C ASN A 34 -17.88 8.01 6.76
N TYR A 35 -17.22 9.17 6.94
CA TYR A 35 -17.86 10.40 7.42
C TYR A 35 -17.36 11.63 6.66
N CYS A 36 -18.23 12.63 6.54
CA CYS A 36 -17.85 14.01 6.23
C CYS A 36 -18.86 15.00 6.83
N PHE A 37 -18.50 16.27 6.93
CA PHE A 37 -19.48 17.28 7.35
C PHE A 37 -20.48 17.56 6.22
N LEU A 38 -21.73 17.79 6.60
CA LEU A 38 -22.79 18.11 5.65
C LEU A 38 -22.44 19.32 4.78
N ASP A 39 -21.76 20.31 5.35
CA ASP A 39 -21.37 21.51 4.61
C ASP A 39 -20.20 21.26 3.64
N GLN A 40 -19.39 20.22 3.85
CA GLN A 40 -18.41 19.78 2.84
C GLN A 40 -19.12 19.20 1.63
N VAL A 41 -20.21 18.43 1.83
CA VAL A 41 -21.05 17.97 0.73
C VAL A 41 -21.67 19.16 0.00
N LYS A 42 -22.24 20.12 0.74
CA LYS A 42 -22.82 21.32 0.13
C LYS A 42 -21.80 22.12 -0.68
N ARG A 43 -20.57 22.24 -0.17
CA ARG A 43 -19.51 23.05 -0.79
C ARG A 43 -18.89 22.40 -2.01
N PHE A 44 -18.68 21.08 -1.99
CA PHE A 44 -17.84 20.42 -2.98
C PHE A 44 -18.58 19.47 -3.92
N ILE A 45 -19.83 19.09 -3.63
CA ILE A 45 -20.60 18.20 -4.48
C ILE A 45 -21.63 19.01 -5.30
N PRO A 46 -21.58 18.96 -6.65
CA PRO A 46 -22.61 19.53 -7.51
C PRO A 46 -23.98 18.90 -7.23
N SER A 47 -25.07 19.67 -7.33
CA SER A 47 -26.44 19.16 -7.08
C SER A 47 -26.60 18.50 -5.69
N ASN A 48 -25.85 19.00 -4.70
CA ASN A 48 -25.75 18.46 -3.34
C ASN A 48 -27.09 18.06 -2.70
N GLN A 49 -28.14 18.88 -2.78
CA GLN A 49 -29.43 18.62 -2.16
C GLN A 49 -30.13 17.40 -2.78
N VAL A 50 -30.12 17.30 -4.11
CA VAL A 50 -30.72 16.18 -4.85
C VAL A 50 -29.97 14.89 -4.54
N ILE A 51 -28.64 14.95 -4.53
CA ILE A 51 -27.79 13.78 -4.23
C ILE A 51 -27.99 13.32 -2.79
N LEU A 52 -27.93 14.24 -1.82
CA LEU A 52 -28.15 13.91 -0.41
C LEU A 52 -29.53 13.29 -0.19
N LYS A 53 -30.59 13.93 -0.70
CA LYS A 53 -31.96 13.43 -0.57
C LYS A 53 -32.10 12.04 -1.19
N GLY A 54 -31.62 11.86 -2.42
CA GLY A 54 -31.69 10.57 -3.11
C GLY A 54 -30.90 9.46 -2.42
N MET A 55 -29.70 9.76 -1.91
CA MET A 55 -28.90 8.79 -1.15
C MET A 55 -29.54 8.44 0.20
N THR A 56 -30.21 9.40 0.87
CA THR A 56 -30.97 9.13 2.11
C THR A 56 -32.22 8.31 1.84
N GLU A 57 -33.02 8.64 0.81
CA GLU A 57 -34.23 7.90 0.43
C GLU A 57 -33.95 6.44 0.06
N ASN A 58 -32.78 6.17 -0.50
CA ASN A 58 -32.34 4.81 -0.84
C ASN A 58 -31.62 4.09 0.31
N ASN A 59 -31.66 4.64 1.52
CA ASN A 59 -30.97 4.14 2.72
C ASN A 59 -29.47 3.90 2.47
N LEU A 60 -28.78 4.76 1.72
CA LEU A 60 -27.34 4.64 1.45
C LEU A 60 -26.51 5.48 2.42
N ILE A 61 -27.01 6.64 2.83
CA ILE A 61 -26.40 7.50 3.84
C ILE A 61 -27.41 7.93 4.88
N SER A 62 -26.90 8.34 6.03
CA SER A 62 -27.66 8.99 7.08
C SER A 62 -26.95 10.26 7.54
N THR A 63 -27.69 11.14 8.22
CA THR A 63 -27.14 12.36 8.80
C THR A 63 -27.32 12.35 10.30
N GLU A 64 -26.31 12.82 11.02
CA GLU A 64 -26.41 13.03 12.46
C GLU A 64 -26.03 14.45 12.86
N ASN A 65 -26.63 14.91 13.95
CA ASN A 65 -26.38 16.24 14.48
C ASN A 65 -25.10 16.22 15.33
N ILE A 66 -24.17 17.13 15.03
CA ILE A 66 -23.11 17.51 15.97
C ILE A 66 -23.70 18.45 17.02
N ASN A 67 -24.51 19.40 16.55
CA ASN A 67 -25.31 20.31 17.36
C ASN A 67 -26.51 20.83 16.54
N LYS A 68 -27.18 21.89 17.01
CA LYS A 68 -28.34 22.50 16.33
C LYS A 68 -28.01 23.04 14.93
N ASN A 69 -26.76 23.43 14.67
CA ASN A 69 -26.32 24.14 13.47
C ASN A 69 -25.48 23.26 12.53
N TYR A 70 -24.82 22.22 13.05
CA TYR A 70 -23.87 21.41 12.30
C TYR A 70 -24.26 19.93 12.32
N LYS A 71 -24.14 19.32 11.14
CA LYS A 71 -24.42 17.91 10.90
C LYS A 71 -23.27 17.24 10.18
N TYR A 72 -23.15 15.93 10.34
CA TYR A 72 -22.28 15.09 9.51
C TYR A 72 -23.10 14.03 8.79
N VAL A 73 -22.57 13.60 7.66
CA VAL A 73 -23.08 12.51 6.83
C VAL A 73 -22.23 11.29 7.12
N TYR A 74 -22.86 10.12 7.17
CA TYR A 74 -22.17 8.84 7.32
C TYR A 74 -22.81 7.74 6.47
N LEU A 75 -22.01 6.73 6.10
CA LEU A 75 -22.49 5.58 5.36
C LEU A 75 -23.41 4.71 6.23
N SER A 76 -24.52 4.27 5.65
CA SER A 76 -25.45 3.33 6.27
C SER A 76 -24.95 1.87 6.22
N ASP A 77 -25.58 0.99 6.99
CA ASP A 77 -25.34 -0.47 6.89
C ASP A 77 -25.61 -1.01 5.47
N THR A 78 -26.62 -0.48 4.76
CA THR A 78 -26.93 -0.85 3.37
C THR A 78 -25.78 -0.49 2.43
N ALA A 79 -25.24 0.74 2.54
CA ALA A 79 -24.12 1.15 1.71
C ALA A 79 -22.86 0.34 2.02
N MET A 80 -22.61 0.02 3.29
CA MET A 80 -21.48 -0.85 3.66
C MET A 80 -21.62 -2.25 3.07
N LYS A 81 -22.82 -2.85 3.08
CA LYS A 81 -23.06 -4.15 2.43
C LYS A 81 -22.76 -4.08 0.94
N TYR A 82 -23.29 -3.07 0.25
CA TYR A 82 -22.99 -2.85 -1.17
C TYR A 82 -21.48 -2.68 -1.40
N LEU A 83 -20.82 -1.75 -0.72
CA LEU A 83 -19.41 -1.43 -0.97
C LEU A 83 -18.46 -2.60 -0.64
N CYS A 84 -18.76 -3.39 0.38
CA CYS A 84 -17.91 -4.51 0.79
C CYS A 84 -18.18 -5.80 0.01
N LEU A 85 -19.40 -6.00 -0.50
CA LEU A 85 -19.82 -7.31 -1.04
C LEU A 85 -20.20 -7.28 -2.53
N LYS A 86 -20.33 -6.11 -3.17
CA LYS A 86 -20.74 -6.02 -4.59
C LYS A 86 -19.91 -6.87 -5.53
N ASP A 87 -18.61 -7.01 -5.25
CA ASP A 87 -17.64 -7.76 -6.07
C ASP A 87 -17.38 -9.19 -5.54
N SER A 88 -18.17 -9.66 -4.57
CA SER A 88 -18.00 -11.00 -3.99
C SER A 88 -18.62 -12.08 -4.88
N ASP A 89 -17.92 -13.18 -5.13
CA ASP A 89 -18.49 -14.34 -5.86
C ASP A 89 -19.47 -15.18 -5.01
N LYS A 90 -19.60 -14.87 -3.71
CA LYS A 90 -20.49 -15.59 -2.81
C LYS A 90 -21.94 -15.18 -3.03
N ASP A 91 -22.81 -16.15 -3.15
CA ASP A 91 -24.27 -15.98 -3.13
C ASP A 91 -24.78 -15.86 -1.68
N TYR A 92 -25.60 -14.85 -1.43
CA TYR A 92 -26.24 -14.60 -0.13
C TYR A 92 -27.76 -14.80 -0.16
N SER A 93 -28.32 -15.40 -1.21
CA SER A 93 -29.76 -15.62 -1.37
C SER A 93 -30.38 -16.42 -0.20
N ASP A 94 -29.62 -17.33 0.39
CA ASP A 94 -30.03 -18.14 1.55
C ASP A 94 -29.88 -17.42 2.90
N VAL A 95 -29.30 -16.22 2.92
CA VAL A 95 -29.07 -15.43 4.13
C VAL A 95 -30.04 -14.26 4.16
N GLU A 96 -30.82 -14.12 5.23
CA GLU A 96 -31.62 -12.92 5.42
C GLU A 96 -30.74 -11.67 5.32
N LYS A 97 -31.10 -10.73 4.45
CA LYS A 97 -30.30 -9.52 4.15
C LYS A 97 -29.82 -8.79 5.41
N ASN A 98 -30.62 -8.75 6.46
CA ASN A 98 -30.28 -8.08 7.73
C ASN A 98 -29.22 -8.82 8.57
N LYS A 99 -29.03 -10.13 8.35
CA LYS A 99 -28.05 -10.99 9.04
C LYS A 99 -26.69 -11.04 8.34
N ILE A 100 -26.56 -10.50 7.13
CA ILE A 100 -25.28 -10.37 6.43
C ILE A 100 -24.38 -9.41 7.23
N SER A 101 -23.33 -9.96 7.84
CA SER A 101 -22.41 -9.21 8.69
C SER A 101 -21.38 -8.45 7.86
N VAL A 102 -21.33 -7.14 8.06
CA VAL A 102 -20.28 -6.24 7.57
C VAL A 102 -19.83 -5.32 8.70
N VAL A 103 -18.65 -4.72 8.58
CA VAL A 103 -18.18 -3.72 9.54
C VAL A 103 -19.15 -2.55 9.54
N LYS A 104 -19.86 -2.37 10.66
CA LYS A 104 -20.83 -1.30 10.81
C LYS A 104 -20.14 0.05 11.03
N VAL A 105 -20.72 1.08 10.45
CA VAL A 105 -20.28 2.45 10.67
C VAL A 105 -20.83 2.90 12.02
N ASN A 106 -19.94 3.28 12.93
CA ASN A 106 -20.36 3.78 14.23
C ASN A 106 -21.09 5.11 14.04
N LYS A 107 -22.39 5.12 14.32
CA LYS A 107 -23.22 6.31 14.28
C LYS A 107 -22.65 7.48 15.08
N TYR A 108 -21.92 7.23 16.18
CA TYR A 108 -21.31 8.24 17.03
C TYR A 108 -19.78 8.08 17.06
N PRO A 109 -19.08 8.49 15.99
CA PRO A 109 -17.63 8.33 15.91
C PRO A 109 -16.92 9.18 16.96
N SER A 110 -15.70 8.79 17.32
CA SER A 110 -14.82 9.69 18.09
C SER A 110 -14.54 10.96 17.30
N GLU A 111 -14.34 12.08 17.99
CA GLU A 111 -13.96 13.35 17.36
C GLU A 111 -12.76 13.20 16.42
N LYS A 112 -11.76 12.42 16.86
CA LYS A 112 -10.57 12.11 16.06
C LYS A 112 -10.92 11.45 14.73
N GLN A 113 -11.82 10.47 14.75
CA GLN A 113 -12.25 9.76 13.54
C GLN A 113 -13.07 10.66 12.63
N LEU A 114 -14.01 11.42 13.19
CA LEU A 114 -14.87 12.33 12.43
C LEU A 114 -14.04 13.39 11.68
N PHE A 115 -13.17 14.10 12.40
CA PHE A 115 -12.33 15.12 11.78
C PHE A 115 -11.33 14.51 10.79
N SER A 116 -10.64 13.42 11.15
CA SER A 116 -9.72 12.73 10.21
C SER A 116 -10.43 12.37 8.90
N SER A 117 -11.67 11.90 8.99
CA SER A 117 -12.46 11.57 7.81
C SER A 117 -12.85 12.81 7.01
N ALA A 118 -13.23 13.89 7.69
CA ALA A 118 -13.51 15.18 7.07
C ALA A 118 -12.28 15.77 6.35
N TYR A 119 -11.07 15.67 6.93
CA TYR A 119 -9.82 16.05 6.26
C TYR A 119 -9.61 15.25 4.98
N LYS A 120 -9.67 13.92 5.08
CA LYS A 120 -9.46 13.03 3.93
C LYS A 120 -10.48 13.26 2.83
N PHE A 121 -11.75 13.44 3.20
CA PHE A 121 -12.83 13.74 2.25
C PHE A 121 -12.52 15.02 1.47
N HIS A 122 -12.15 16.10 2.15
CA HIS A 122 -11.82 17.36 1.49
C HIS A 122 -10.64 17.20 0.53
N LEU A 123 -9.54 16.56 0.98
CA LEU A 123 -8.37 16.33 0.14
C LEU A 123 -8.75 15.53 -1.12
N MET A 124 -9.50 14.45 -0.96
CA MET A 124 -9.94 13.62 -2.09
C MET A 124 -10.80 14.40 -3.08
N VAL A 125 -11.71 15.27 -2.61
CA VAL A 125 -12.54 16.07 -3.52
C VAL A 125 -11.74 17.18 -4.21
N MET A 126 -10.68 17.68 -3.58
CA MET A 126 -9.72 18.59 -4.21
C MET A 126 -8.79 17.88 -5.22
N GLY A 127 -8.97 16.58 -5.46
CA GLY A 127 -8.18 15.81 -6.42
C GLY A 127 -6.87 15.27 -5.83
N GLU A 128 -6.68 15.32 -4.52
CA GLU A 128 -5.53 14.67 -3.90
C GLU A 128 -5.66 13.15 -3.99
N GLU A 129 -4.72 12.54 -4.71
CA GLU A 129 -4.59 11.09 -4.82
C GLU A 129 -3.84 10.49 -3.61
N LEU A 130 -3.82 9.17 -3.45
CA LEU A 130 -3.04 8.50 -2.39
C LEU A 130 -3.38 8.97 -0.96
N ILE A 131 -4.65 9.28 -0.71
CA ILE A 131 -5.15 9.64 0.63
C ILE A 131 -5.68 8.42 1.38
N ASP A 132 -6.29 7.45 0.69
CA ASP A 132 -6.81 6.26 1.34
C ASP A 132 -5.72 5.20 1.57
N LYS A 133 -5.95 4.36 2.58
CA LYS A 133 -5.01 3.32 3.01
C LYS A 133 -4.61 2.38 1.88
N VAL A 134 -5.56 1.91 1.08
CA VAL A 134 -5.30 0.90 0.05
C VAL A 134 -4.39 1.48 -1.03
N SER A 135 -4.71 2.69 -1.49
CA SER A 135 -3.90 3.39 -2.48
C SER A 135 -2.49 3.70 -1.98
N ILE A 136 -2.34 4.14 -0.73
CA ILE A 136 -1.02 4.38 -0.11
C ILE A 136 -0.17 3.10 -0.08
N LEU A 137 -0.75 1.99 0.39
CA LEU A 137 -0.01 0.74 0.53
C LEU A 137 0.31 0.11 -0.83
N LYS A 138 -0.57 0.27 -1.83
CA LYS A 138 -0.30 -0.15 -3.22
C LYS A 138 0.84 0.68 -3.82
N SER A 139 0.76 2.00 -3.73
CA SER A 139 1.79 2.91 -4.23
C SER A 139 3.16 2.66 -3.58
N LEU A 140 3.19 2.39 -2.27
CA LEU A 140 4.40 2.00 -1.55
C LEU A 140 5.00 0.68 -2.07
N GLU A 141 4.16 -0.32 -2.32
CA GLU A 141 4.59 -1.59 -2.88
C GLU A 141 5.19 -1.39 -4.28
N ASP A 142 4.47 -0.69 -5.15
CA ASP A 142 4.95 -0.40 -6.51
C ASP A 142 6.25 0.42 -6.50
N TYR A 143 6.41 1.35 -5.56
CA TYR A 143 7.66 2.12 -5.40
C TYR A 143 8.85 1.21 -5.08
N ILE A 144 8.70 0.27 -4.14
CA ILE A 144 9.77 -0.67 -3.77
C ILE A 144 10.09 -1.60 -4.93
N TYR A 145 9.06 -2.12 -5.61
CA TYR A 145 9.23 -2.96 -6.80
C TYR A 145 9.96 -2.22 -7.93
N LEU A 146 9.60 -0.96 -8.19
CA LEU A 146 10.25 -0.15 -9.23
C LEU A 146 11.71 0.11 -8.90
N LYS A 147 12.03 0.39 -7.64
CA LYS A 147 13.41 0.61 -7.20
C LYS A 147 14.25 -0.66 -7.35
N GLU A 148 13.76 -1.79 -6.83
CA GLU A 148 14.56 -3.00 -6.72
C GLU A 148 14.57 -3.85 -8.00
N LEU A 149 13.46 -3.88 -8.74
CA LEU A 149 13.27 -4.75 -9.90
C LEU A 149 12.99 -3.98 -11.20
N LYS A 150 12.94 -2.64 -11.17
CA LYS A 150 12.64 -1.78 -12.35
C LYS A 150 11.28 -2.10 -13.00
N ALA A 151 10.34 -2.62 -12.23
CA ALA A 151 8.99 -2.97 -12.66
C ALA A 151 7.99 -2.70 -11.53
N THR A 152 6.72 -2.50 -11.85
CA THR A 152 5.65 -2.55 -10.82
C THR A 152 5.39 -4.00 -10.41
N LYS A 153 4.65 -4.22 -9.32
CA LYS A 153 4.30 -5.59 -8.89
C LYS A 153 3.52 -6.34 -9.97
N GLU A 154 2.57 -5.65 -10.61
CA GLU A 154 1.77 -6.21 -11.70
C GLU A 154 2.65 -6.68 -12.87
N LYS A 155 3.57 -5.81 -13.33
CA LYS A 155 4.53 -6.15 -14.39
C LYS A 155 5.50 -7.27 -14.00
N TYR A 156 5.92 -7.32 -12.73
CA TYR A 156 6.73 -8.43 -12.23
C TYR A 156 5.95 -9.75 -12.27
N ASN A 157 4.68 -9.76 -11.87
CA ASN A 157 3.85 -10.96 -11.89
C ASN A 157 3.62 -11.47 -13.32
N GLU A 158 3.36 -10.56 -14.27
CA GLU A 158 3.25 -10.88 -15.70
C GLU A 158 4.55 -11.49 -16.24
N TRP A 159 5.68 -10.85 -15.93
CA TRP A 159 7.00 -11.37 -16.28
C TRP A 159 7.22 -12.76 -15.67
N PHE A 160 6.97 -12.95 -14.38
CA PHE A 160 7.16 -14.23 -13.69
C PHE A 160 6.36 -15.35 -14.33
N LYS A 161 5.07 -15.11 -14.61
CA LYS A 161 4.19 -16.08 -15.26
C LYS A 161 4.68 -16.44 -16.66
N LYS A 162 4.97 -15.44 -17.49
CA LYS A 162 5.44 -15.66 -18.87
C LYS A 162 6.75 -16.44 -18.91
N ASN A 163 7.69 -16.11 -18.04
CA ASN A 163 9.02 -16.74 -18.05
C ASN A 163 8.98 -18.15 -17.45
N SER A 164 8.16 -18.39 -16.41
CA SER A 164 8.00 -19.74 -15.83
C SER A 164 7.32 -20.71 -16.81
N GLU A 165 6.28 -20.26 -17.52
CA GLU A 165 5.65 -21.03 -18.61
C GLU A 165 6.64 -21.28 -19.76
N GLY A 166 7.45 -20.28 -20.12
CA GLY A 166 8.49 -20.41 -21.15
C GLY A 166 9.58 -21.44 -20.80
N ILE A 167 10.03 -21.48 -19.53
CA ILE A 167 10.98 -22.51 -19.04
C ILE A 167 10.35 -23.89 -19.14
N LYS A 168 9.11 -24.04 -18.68
CA LYS A 168 8.40 -25.32 -18.71
C LYS A 168 8.32 -25.86 -20.14
N LYS A 169 7.88 -25.04 -21.10
CA LYS A 169 7.79 -25.43 -22.51
C LYS A 169 9.16 -25.84 -23.08
N LYS A 170 10.21 -25.08 -22.81
CA LYS A 170 11.57 -25.43 -23.28
C LYS A 170 12.06 -26.75 -22.69
N LYS A 171 11.74 -27.06 -21.42
CA LYS A 171 12.06 -28.34 -20.79
C LYS A 171 11.30 -29.51 -21.42
N GLU A 172 10.01 -29.34 -21.71
CA GLU A 172 9.22 -30.35 -22.44
C GLU A 172 9.83 -30.63 -23.82
N GLU A 173 10.25 -29.59 -24.54
CA GLU A 173 10.94 -29.74 -25.83
C GLU A 173 12.32 -30.44 -25.71
N LEU A 174 13.09 -30.17 -24.64
CA LEU A 174 14.35 -30.85 -24.36
C LEU A 174 14.13 -32.34 -24.04
N GLN A 175 13.04 -32.66 -23.34
CA GLN A 175 12.66 -34.03 -23.02
C GLN A 175 12.25 -34.79 -24.28
N SER A 176 11.49 -34.17 -25.19
CA SER A 176 11.18 -34.75 -26.50
C SER A 176 12.44 -35.08 -27.30
N LEU A 177 13.40 -34.16 -27.37
CA LEU A 177 14.68 -34.40 -28.06
C LEU A 177 15.48 -35.53 -27.41
N SER A 178 15.44 -35.63 -26.08
CA SER A 178 16.13 -36.69 -25.35
C SER A 178 15.52 -38.06 -25.65
N ASN A 179 14.19 -38.15 -25.75
CA ASN A 179 13.50 -39.38 -26.12
C ASN A 179 13.82 -39.80 -27.56
N GLU A 180 13.79 -38.86 -28.52
CA GLU A 180 14.17 -39.14 -29.92
C GLU A 180 15.61 -39.68 -30.05
N LEU A 181 16.54 -39.17 -29.23
CA LEU A 181 17.93 -39.65 -29.21
C LEU A 181 18.05 -41.07 -28.63
N ILE A 182 17.20 -41.44 -27.67
CA ILE A 182 17.12 -42.81 -27.15
C ILE A 182 16.62 -43.75 -28.24
N ASP A 183 15.56 -43.37 -28.96
CA ASP A 183 15.01 -44.16 -30.06
C ASP A 183 16.02 -44.35 -31.19
N LEU A 184 16.75 -43.29 -31.56
CA LEU A 184 17.82 -43.36 -32.57
C LEU A 184 18.96 -44.29 -32.15
N LYS A 185 19.39 -44.24 -30.88
CA LYS A 185 20.41 -45.16 -30.36
C LYS A 185 19.96 -46.61 -30.48
N LYS A 186 18.69 -46.87 -30.17
CA LYS A 186 18.12 -48.22 -30.29
C LYS A 186 18.14 -48.70 -31.74
N ILE A 187 17.70 -47.86 -32.69
CA ILE A 187 17.74 -48.20 -34.13
C ILE A 187 19.17 -48.52 -34.59
N ILE A 188 20.16 -47.71 -34.21
CA ILE A 188 21.56 -47.95 -34.57
C ILE A 188 22.07 -49.26 -33.96
N TYR A 189 21.69 -49.56 -32.72
CA TYR A 189 22.05 -50.81 -32.05
C TYR A 189 21.43 -52.04 -32.73
N ASP A 190 20.14 -51.97 -33.07
CA ASP A 190 19.41 -53.04 -33.75
C ASP A 190 20.05 -53.33 -35.12
N ILE A 191 20.32 -52.28 -35.91
CA ILE A 191 21.04 -52.38 -37.20
C ILE A 191 22.39 -53.09 -37.02
N ASN A 192 23.21 -52.66 -36.05
CA ASN A 192 24.53 -53.27 -35.82
C ASN A 192 24.44 -54.74 -35.42
N THR A 193 23.43 -55.10 -34.63
CA THR A 193 23.20 -56.48 -34.18
C THR A 193 22.78 -57.36 -35.35
N ASP A 194 21.85 -56.88 -36.18
CA ASP A 194 21.41 -57.59 -37.39
C ASP A 194 22.56 -57.81 -38.37
N ILE A 195 23.44 -56.81 -38.55
CA ILE A 195 24.63 -56.93 -39.41
C ILE A 195 25.60 -57.98 -38.86
N PHE A 196 25.88 -57.95 -37.55
CA PHE A 196 26.77 -58.91 -36.91
C PHE A 196 26.26 -60.35 -37.09
N ASN A 197 24.95 -60.55 -36.98
CA ASN A 197 24.31 -61.85 -37.16
C ASN A 197 24.28 -62.30 -38.63
N ALA A 198 24.13 -61.38 -39.58
CA ALA A 198 23.97 -61.68 -41.00
C ALA A 198 25.26 -62.11 -41.73
N LYS A 199 26.45 -61.84 -41.17
CA LYS A 199 27.77 -62.16 -41.79
C LYS A 199 27.84 -61.88 -43.31
N PRO A 200 27.63 -60.62 -43.75
CA PRO A 200 27.62 -60.28 -45.17
C PRO A 200 28.91 -60.71 -45.87
N SER A 201 28.76 -61.44 -46.99
CA SER A 201 29.86 -62.12 -47.70
C SER A 201 30.39 -61.38 -48.94
N ASN A 202 29.75 -60.28 -49.35
CA ASN A 202 30.14 -59.42 -50.48
C ASN A 202 30.50 -58.00 -49.97
N ASN A 203 31.61 -57.45 -50.47
CA ASN A 203 32.08 -56.08 -50.20
C ASN A 203 31.03 -54.98 -50.46
N GLU A 204 30.20 -55.08 -51.50
CA GLU A 204 29.17 -54.06 -51.81
C GLU A 204 28.11 -53.95 -50.70
N SER A 205 27.70 -55.09 -50.12
CA SER A 205 26.74 -55.12 -49.02
C SER A 205 27.31 -54.46 -47.77
N VAL A 206 28.58 -54.72 -47.48
CA VAL A 206 29.32 -54.10 -46.36
C VAL A 206 29.44 -52.58 -46.56
N GLU A 207 29.69 -52.13 -47.79
CA GLU A 207 29.84 -50.72 -48.13
C GLU A 207 28.52 -49.94 -47.99
N LEU A 208 27.39 -50.52 -48.46
CA LEU A 208 26.05 -49.94 -48.32
C LEU A 208 25.62 -49.82 -46.85
N ILE A 209 25.94 -50.84 -46.05
CA ILE A 209 25.73 -50.88 -44.60
C ILE A 209 26.51 -49.75 -43.91
N ASN A 210 27.81 -49.64 -44.19
CA ASN A 210 28.67 -48.62 -43.60
C ASN A 210 28.20 -47.21 -43.96
N LYS A 211 27.73 -47.00 -45.19
CA LYS A 211 27.13 -45.73 -45.63
C LYS A 211 25.86 -45.39 -44.86
N THR A 212 25.04 -46.40 -44.56
CA THR A 212 23.79 -46.23 -43.79
C THR A 212 24.09 -45.90 -42.33
N ILE A 213 24.99 -46.65 -41.68
CA ILE A 213 25.46 -46.37 -40.31
C ILE A 213 26.04 -44.96 -40.21
N SER A 214 26.89 -44.57 -41.17
CA SER A 214 27.47 -43.22 -41.23
C SER A 214 26.40 -42.12 -41.28
N LYS A 215 25.35 -42.31 -42.10
CA LYS A 215 24.23 -41.37 -42.18
C LYS A 215 23.46 -41.25 -40.86
N TYR A 216 23.18 -42.36 -40.18
CA TYR A 216 22.51 -42.35 -38.87
C TYR A 216 23.39 -41.73 -37.77
N ASN A 217 24.69 -42.01 -37.76
CA ASN A 217 25.65 -41.40 -36.82
C ASN A 217 25.75 -39.88 -37.01
N SER A 218 25.76 -39.41 -38.26
CA SER A 218 25.71 -37.97 -38.57
C SER A 218 24.42 -37.34 -38.05
N TYR A 219 23.25 -37.97 -38.31
CA TYR A 219 21.97 -37.49 -37.82
C TYR A 219 21.87 -37.49 -36.28
N PHE A 220 22.41 -38.52 -35.64
CA PHE A 220 22.52 -38.61 -34.19
C PHE A 220 23.37 -37.46 -33.63
N SER A 221 24.55 -37.21 -34.22
CA SER A 221 25.43 -36.11 -33.82
C SER A 221 24.75 -34.74 -33.93
N ASP A 222 24.01 -34.49 -35.02
CA ASP A 222 23.26 -33.24 -35.21
C ASP A 222 22.18 -33.05 -34.14
N LYS A 223 21.45 -34.12 -33.80
CA LYS A 223 20.39 -34.09 -32.77
C LYS A 223 20.98 -33.92 -31.37
N GLU A 224 22.10 -34.58 -31.07
CA GLU A 224 22.82 -34.45 -29.81
C GLU A 224 23.34 -33.01 -29.63
N ASN A 225 23.92 -32.42 -30.68
CA ASN A 225 24.35 -31.02 -30.68
C ASN A 225 23.17 -30.05 -30.44
N LYS A 226 22.01 -30.31 -31.05
CA LYS A 226 20.79 -29.53 -30.80
C LYS A 226 20.32 -29.65 -29.35
N ARG A 227 20.35 -30.87 -28.77
CA ARG A 227 20.02 -31.11 -27.35
C ARG A 227 20.93 -30.31 -26.43
N ILE A 228 22.25 -30.45 -26.60
CA ILE A 228 23.27 -29.76 -25.78
C ILE A 228 23.10 -28.23 -25.88
N THR A 229 22.87 -27.72 -27.09
CA THR A 229 22.66 -26.27 -27.30
C THR A 229 21.43 -25.78 -26.53
N LYS A 230 20.32 -26.52 -26.65
CA LYS A 230 19.06 -26.18 -25.99
C LYS A 230 19.13 -26.29 -24.47
N GLU A 231 19.84 -27.29 -23.95
CA GLU A 231 20.12 -27.44 -22.53
C GLU A 231 20.91 -26.25 -21.98
N LYS A 232 21.95 -25.81 -22.69
CA LYS A 232 22.71 -24.60 -22.32
C LYS A 232 21.84 -23.35 -22.32
N GLU A 233 20.97 -23.18 -23.32
CA GLU A 233 20.02 -22.06 -23.37
C GLU A 233 19.07 -22.05 -22.17
N ILE A 234 18.50 -23.21 -21.83
CA ILE A 234 17.59 -23.36 -20.68
C ILE A 234 18.32 -23.01 -19.40
N ASN A 235 19.50 -23.60 -19.16
CA ASN A 235 20.27 -23.35 -17.96
C ASN A 235 20.64 -21.87 -17.80
N ASN A 236 21.10 -21.22 -18.88
CA ASN A 236 21.42 -19.79 -18.86
C ASN A 236 20.19 -18.92 -18.55
N PHE A 237 19.03 -19.29 -19.09
CA PHE A 237 17.79 -18.58 -18.84
C PHE A 237 17.28 -18.79 -17.41
N GLU A 238 17.32 -20.02 -16.90
CA GLU A 238 16.96 -20.36 -15.53
C GLU A 238 17.83 -19.64 -14.51
N ILE A 239 19.14 -19.54 -14.74
CA ILE A 239 20.04 -18.77 -13.88
C ILE A 239 19.57 -17.32 -13.76
N LYS A 240 19.30 -16.65 -14.88
CA LYS A 240 18.82 -15.25 -14.89
C LYS A 240 17.46 -15.11 -14.22
N PHE A 241 16.54 -16.03 -14.51
CA PHE A 241 15.20 -16.06 -13.91
C PHE A 241 15.28 -16.23 -12.39
N ASN A 242 16.05 -17.22 -11.93
CA ASN A 242 16.19 -17.54 -10.51
C ASN A 242 16.86 -16.41 -9.72
N ILE A 243 17.81 -15.67 -10.31
CA ILE A 243 18.40 -14.49 -9.67
C ILE A 243 17.32 -13.45 -9.33
N VAL A 244 16.44 -13.15 -10.29
CA VAL A 244 15.37 -12.16 -10.09
C VAL A 244 14.32 -12.66 -9.10
N VAL A 245 13.91 -13.94 -9.20
CA VAL A 245 12.96 -14.57 -8.29
C VAL A 245 13.50 -14.59 -6.86
N LYS A 246 14.77 -14.96 -6.70
CA LYS A 246 15.46 -14.96 -5.40
C LYS A 246 15.53 -13.55 -4.82
N LYS A 247 15.89 -12.55 -5.62
CA LYS A 247 15.86 -11.14 -5.20
C LYS A 247 14.47 -10.70 -4.74
N ASN A 248 13.42 -11.09 -5.45
CA ASN A 248 12.05 -10.76 -5.05
C ASN A 248 11.68 -11.40 -3.70
N ALA A 249 12.00 -12.69 -3.51
CA ALA A 249 11.68 -13.42 -2.29
C ALA A 249 12.48 -12.95 -1.06
N GLU A 250 13.78 -12.71 -1.22
CA GLU A 250 14.68 -12.44 -0.09
C GLU A 250 14.79 -10.95 0.26
N ILE A 251 14.53 -10.06 -0.69
CA ILE A 251 14.74 -8.61 -0.50
C ILE A 251 13.43 -7.84 -0.64
N VAL A 252 12.76 -7.96 -1.78
CA VAL A 252 11.60 -7.09 -2.10
C VAL A 252 10.42 -7.38 -1.19
N ILE A 253 9.98 -8.65 -1.07
CA ILE A 253 8.83 -9.03 -0.26
C ILE A 253 9.03 -8.63 1.22
N PRO A 254 10.14 -9.00 1.90
CA PRO A 254 10.37 -8.60 3.29
C PRO A 254 10.40 -7.08 3.50
N GLN A 255 10.98 -6.34 2.55
CA GLN A 255 11.02 -4.88 2.61
C GLN A 255 9.61 -4.28 2.48
N VAL A 256 8.79 -4.79 1.55
CA VAL A 256 7.40 -4.39 1.37
C VAL A 256 6.59 -4.64 2.64
N GLU A 257 6.68 -5.84 3.23
CA GLU A 257 5.92 -6.18 4.45
C GLU A 257 6.30 -5.28 5.63
N LYS A 258 7.61 -5.08 5.84
CA LYS A 258 8.11 -4.19 6.90
C LYS A 258 7.63 -2.75 6.68
N ALA A 259 7.68 -2.25 5.45
CA ALA A 259 7.25 -0.90 5.12
C ALA A 259 5.74 -0.73 5.26
N LYS A 260 4.94 -1.68 4.72
CA LYS A 260 3.47 -1.67 4.84
C LYS A 260 3.04 -1.60 6.30
N LYS A 261 3.64 -2.39 7.19
CA LYS A 261 3.34 -2.35 8.64
C LYS A 261 3.57 -0.96 9.24
N VAL A 262 4.65 -0.28 8.89
CA VAL A 262 4.96 1.07 9.39
C VAL A 262 3.94 2.09 8.87
N PHE A 263 3.68 2.11 7.57
CA PHE A 263 2.75 3.05 6.93
C PHE A 263 1.31 2.83 7.38
N GLU A 264 0.88 1.57 7.49
CA GLU A 264 -0.43 1.19 8.01
C GLU A 264 -0.62 1.66 9.45
N ASN A 265 0.37 1.45 10.32
CA ASN A 265 0.30 1.92 11.70
C ASN A 265 0.13 3.44 11.76
N MET A 266 0.85 4.20 10.91
CA MET A 266 0.69 5.65 10.84
C MET A 266 -0.70 6.07 10.38
N TYR A 267 -1.22 5.40 9.35
CA TYR A 267 -2.56 5.65 8.84
C TYR A 267 -3.64 5.38 9.90
N ASN A 268 -3.53 4.26 10.62
CA ASN A 268 -4.48 3.84 11.65
C ASN A 268 -4.48 4.82 12.85
N ILE A 269 -3.37 5.52 13.12
CA ILE A 269 -3.32 6.61 14.10
C ILE A 269 -4.25 7.77 13.70
N SER A 270 -4.82 7.81 12.48
CA SER A 270 -5.87 8.74 12.04
C SER A 270 -5.49 10.24 12.14
N LYS A 271 -4.20 10.54 12.22
CA LYS A 271 -3.66 11.91 12.30
C LYS A 271 -2.54 12.15 11.30
N ILE A 272 -2.09 11.11 10.62
CA ILE A 272 -0.91 11.15 9.79
C ILE A 272 -1.22 10.35 8.54
N ILE A 273 -0.88 10.92 7.39
CA ILE A 273 -0.74 10.19 6.14
C ILE A 273 0.72 10.32 5.74
N ALA A 274 1.38 9.18 5.61
CA ALA A 274 2.70 9.11 4.99
C ALA A 274 2.53 8.48 3.61
N ARG A 275 3.04 9.14 2.57
CA ARG A 275 3.03 8.64 1.20
C ARG A 275 4.33 8.99 0.50
N ILE A 276 4.71 8.22 -0.51
CA ILE A 276 5.86 8.53 -1.36
C ILE A 276 5.32 8.96 -2.73
N LYS A 277 5.60 10.19 -3.11
CA LYS A 277 5.21 10.78 -4.39
C LYS A 277 6.44 11.43 -5.01
N GLU A 278 6.75 11.09 -6.26
CA GLU A 278 7.85 11.70 -7.02
C GLU A 278 9.20 11.70 -6.26
N ASN A 279 9.59 10.56 -5.68
CA ASN A 279 10.78 10.39 -4.81
C ASN A 279 10.82 11.30 -3.56
N THR A 280 9.68 11.84 -3.14
CA THR A 280 9.52 12.64 -1.93
C THR A 280 8.64 11.89 -0.94
N LEU A 281 9.10 11.76 0.31
CA LEU A 281 8.23 11.35 1.42
C LEU A 281 7.38 12.55 1.82
N GLU A 282 6.10 12.51 1.48
CA GLU A 282 5.13 13.46 1.99
C GLU A 282 4.57 12.95 3.32
N PHE A 283 4.75 13.76 4.36
CA PHE A 283 4.32 13.48 5.72
C PHE A 283 3.24 14.49 6.12
N ILE A 284 1.99 14.10 5.86
CA ILE A 284 0.81 14.94 6.05
C ILE A 284 0.30 14.77 7.48
N ILE A 285 0.17 15.87 8.20
CA ILE A 285 -0.27 15.92 9.59
C ILE A 285 -1.67 16.54 9.64
N PHE A 286 -2.62 15.82 10.25
CA PHE A 286 -3.91 16.36 10.68
C PHE A 286 -3.82 16.68 12.17
N ASP A 287 -3.66 17.97 12.49
CA ASP A 287 -3.65 18.43 13.87
C ASP A 287 -5.09 18.54 14.41
N LEU A 288 -5.45 17.57 15.26
CA LEU A 288 -6.79 17.40 15.83
C LEU A 288 -6.91 17.83 17.30
N GLY A 289 -5.99 18.64 17.83
CA GLY A 289 -6.11 19.21 19.18
C GLY A 289 -5.17 18.60 20.23
N THR A 290 -4.83 17.31 20.11
CA THR A 290 -3.82 16.65 20.96
C THR A 290 -2.45 16.74 20.31
N PHE A 291 -1.70 17.75 20.76
CA PHE A 291 -0.44 18.23 20.18
C PHE A 291 0.69 17.20 20.39
N LYS A 292 1.20 16.64 19.29
CA LYS A 292 2.51 15.99 19.29
C LYS A 292 3.50 17.06 18.85
N THR A 293 4.61 17.22 19.55
CA THR A 293 5.64 18.20 19.20
C THR A 293 6.30 17.85 17.87
N ALA A 294 6.96 18.82 17.22
CA ALA A 294 7.73 18.57 16.01
C ALA A 294 8.73 17.41 16.18
N LEU A 295 9.44 17.35 17.31
CA LEU A 295 10.35 16.25 17.65
C LEU A 295 9.62 14.90 17.72
N GLY A 296 8.38 14.88 18.21
CA GLY A 296 7.56 13.68 18.22
C GLY A 296 7.21 13.17 16.82
N TYR A 297 7.02 14.06 15.85
CA TYR A 297 6.81 13.69 14.44
C TYR A 297 8.12 13.31 13.74
N ILE A 298 9.21 14.02 14.00
CA ILE A 298 10.56 13.68 13.51
C ILE A 298 10.94 12.24 13.92
N LYS A 299 10.62 11.82 15.15
CA LYS A 299 10.81 10.42 15.59
C LYS A 299 10.04 9.42 14.72
N LEU A 300 8.87 9.77 14.20
CA LEU A 300 8.11 8.91 13.30
C LEU A 300 8.73 8.89 11.90
N ILE A 301 9.15 10.05 11.39
CA ILE A 301 9.88 10.16 10.12
C ILE A 301 11.16 9.32 10.16
N ASN A 302 11.91 9.34 11.26
CA ASN A 302 13.11 8.53 11.41
C ASN A 302 12.83 7.02 11.39
N LYS A 303 11.66 6.58 11.86
CA LYS A 303 11.24 5.17 11.69
C LYS A 303 11.05 4.80 10.22
N ILE A 304 10.61 5.75 9.39
CA ILE A 304 10.51 5.56 7.93
C ILE A 304 11.91 5.61 7.29
N ASN A 305 12.77 6.55 7.68
CA ASN A 305 14.15 6.64 7.18
C ASN A 305 14.92 5.32 7.44
N ALA A 306 14.71 4.70 8.60
CA ALA A 306 15.30 3.41 8.96
C ALA A 306 14.88 2.23 8.06
N LEU A 307 13.84 2.39 7.22
CA LEU A 307 13.46 1.41 6.20
C LEU A 307 14.30 1.49 4.93
N ASN A 308 15.10 2.56 4.78
CA ASN A 308 15.97 2.81 3.62
C ASN A 308 15.24 2.66 2.27
N LEU A 309 14.04 3.24 2.17
CA LEU A 309 13.21 3.14 0.97
C LEU A 309 13.82 3.90 -0.22
N GLY A 310 14.69 4.88 0.02
CA GLY A 310 15.44 5.57 -1.03
C GLY A 310 14.68 6.72 -1.69
N TYR A 311 13.69 7.31 -1.01
CA TYR A 311 13.23 8.67 -1.36
C TYR A 311 14.33 9.69 -1.06
N LYS A 312 14.32 10.80 -1.79
CA LYS A 312 15.37 11.83 -1.73
C LYS A 312 15.01 12.97 -0.78
N ASN A 313 13.75 13.38 -0.80
CA ASN A 313 13.28 14.56 -0.07
C ASN A 313 12.22 14.17 0.95
N ILE A 314 12.04 15.02 1.97
CA ILE A 314 10.98 14.91 2.96
C ILE A 314 10.22 16.22 2.96
N LYS A 315 8.90 16.14 2.75
CA LYS A 315 7.99 17.29 2.80
C LYS A 315 6.96 17.07 3.90
N ILE A 316 6.90 17.97 4.86
CA ILE A 316 5.96 17.96 5.97
C ILE A 316 4.83 18.93 5.65
N ILE A 317 3.60 18.43 5.62
CA ILE A 317 2.42 19.24 5.26
C ILE A 317 1.50 19.28 6.47
N ILE A 318 1.25 20.46 7.00
CA ILE A 318 0.45 20.65 8.21
C ILE A 318 -0.94 21.17 7.83
N TYR A 319 -1.95 20.35 8.14
CA TYR A 319 -3.34 20.77 8.16
C TYR A 319 -3.82 20.85 9.61
N SER A 320 -4.48 21.96 9.96
CA SER A 320 -5.14 22.12 11.25
C SER A 320 -6.48 22.81 11.05
N TYR A 321 -7.38 22.62 12.01
CA TYR A 321 -8.65 23.31 12.03
C TYR A 321 -8.48 24.73 12.59
N ALA A 322 -7.37 25.03 13.27
CA ALA A 322 -7.11 26.32 13.89
C ALA A 322 -5.74 26.85 13.45
N GLU A 323 -5.74 28.09 12.96
CA GLU A 323 -4.57 28.75 12.37
C GLU A 323 -3.39 28.83 13.33
N HIS A 324 -3.61 29.38 14.53
CA HIS A 324 -2.58 29.55 15.54
C HIS A 324 -1.86 28.23 15.89
N ARG A 325 -2.58 27.10 15.86
CA ARG A 325 -1.99 25.78 16.13
C ARG A 325 -1.07 25.32 15.02
N ALA A 326 -1.50 25.46 13.77
CA ALA A 326 -0.70 25.11 12.61
C ALA A 326 0.59 25.93 12.57
N LEU A 327 0.48 27.25 12.81
CA LEU A 327 1.63 28.16 12.85
C LEU A 327 2.60 27.82 13.99
N ASN A 328 2.08 27.47 15.17
CA ASN A 328 2.92 27.03 16.29
C ASN A 328 3.69 25.74 15.96
N LEU A 329 3.01 24.73 15.40
CA LEU A 329 3.67 23.49 15.00
C LEU A 329 4.71 23.72 13.88
N ASN A 330 4.39 24.57 12.91
CA ASN A 330 5.32 24.98 11.85
C ASN A 330 6.57 25.64 12.43
N LYS A 331 6.40 26.56 13.38
CA LYS A 331 7.51 27.20 14.09
C LYS A 331 8.40 26.17 14.79
N GLU A 332 7.82 25.18 15.46
CA GLU A 332 8.61 24.10 16.09
C GLU A 332 9.46 23.31 15.08
N PHE A 333 8.94 23.05 13.88
CA PHE A 333 9.71 22.39 12.81
C PHE A 333 10.84 23.30 12.30
N LEU A 334 10.57 24.59 12.09
CA LEU A 334 11.58 25.56 11.68
C LEU A 334 12.69 25.70 12.74
N ASP A 335 12.33 25.70 14.02
CA ASP A 335 13.28 25.71 15.13
C ASP A 335 14.11 24.43 15.19
N ALA A 336 13.51 23.26 14.91
CA ALA A 336 14.25 22.00 14.79
C ALA A 336 15.26 22.03 13.63
N ALA A 337 14.86 22.54 12.46
CA ALA A 337 15.75 22.71 11.32
C ALA A 337 16.89 23.72 11.61
N LYS A 338 16.60 24.79 12.35
CA LYS A 338 17.62 25.74 12.83
C LYS A 338 18.60 25.07 13.80
N LYS A 339 18.11 24.23 14.73
CA LYS A 339 18.96 23.45 15.64
C LYS A 339 19.90 22.51 14.89
N LYS A 340 19.42 21.82 13.85
CA LYS A 340 20.26 20.98 12.99
C LYS A 340 21.38 21.78 12.31
N ARG A 341 21.06 22.92 11.72
CA ARG A 341 22.06 23.81 11.09
C ARG A 341 23.09 24.33 12.09
N GLY A 342 22.65 24.71 13.28
CA GLY A 342 23.54 25.09 14.38
C GLY A 342 24.49 23.96 14.78
N ALA A 343 23.97 22.73 14.92
CA ALA A 343 24.76 21.55 15.20
C ALA A 343 25.81 21.26 14.11
N LEU A 344 25.43 21.36 12.83
CA LEU A 344 26.38 21.21 11.72
C LEU A 344 27.53 22.22 11.79
N ASN A 345 27.23 23.49 12.09
CA ASN A 345 28.26 24.52 12.23
C ASN A 345 29.21 24.22 13.40
N THR A 346 28.68 23.75 14.54
CA THR A 346 29.51 23.30 15.67
C THR A 346 30.44 22.15 15.27
N LEU A 347 29.92 21.15 14.55
CA LEU A 347 30.72 20.02 14.06
C LEU A 347 31.82 20.47 13.09
N LYS A 348 31.48 21.33 12.11
CA LYS A 348 32.45 21.89 11.15
C LYS A 348 33.54 22.70 11.84
N ASN A 349 33.17 23.61 12.74
CA ASN A 349 34.10 24.46 13.46
C ASN A 349 35.06 23.64 14.35
N TYR A 350 34.56 22.59 14.99
CA TYR A 350 35.40 21.69 15.77
C TYR A 350 36.37 20.90 14.88
N ASN A 351 35.90 20.34 13.77
CA ASN A 351 36.74 19.58 12.84
C ASN A 351 37.84 20.43 12.19
N LEU A 352 37.60 21.73 11.98
CA LEU A 352 38.63 22.67 11.51
C LEU A 352 39.73 22.93 12.55
N ARG A 353 39.42 22.78 13.85
CA ARG A 353 40.34 23.06 14.97
C ARG A 353 41.01 21.80 15.54
N ILE A 354 40.60 20.61 15.09
CA ILE A 354 41.07 19.32 15.65
C ILE A 354 42.56 19.05 15.40
N ASN A 355 43.18 19.74 14.43
CA ASN A 355 44.62 19.66 14.19
C ASN A 355 45.47 20.23 15.36
N GLU A 356 44.85 20.82 16.39
CA GLU A 356 45.55 21.43 17.53
C GLU A 356 45.43 20.63 18.84
N TYR A 357 44.54 19.63 18.96
CA TYR A 357 44.29 18.91 20.22
C TYR A 357 43.94 17.44 19.99
N ASP A 358 44.97 16.59 19.95
CA ASP A 358 44.85 15.13 19.88
C ASP A 358 44.72 14.53 21.29
N THR A 359 43.54 14.65 21.90
CA THR A 359 43.26 14.10 23.24
C THR A 359 42.40 12.83 23.22
N GLY A 360 42.14 12.25 22.04
CA GLY A 360 41.41 10.98 21.87
C GLY A 360 39.92 10.98 22.29
N GLN A 361 39.46 11.93 23.09
CA GLN A 361 38.07 12.06 23.54
C GLN A 361 37.42 13.33 22.98
N ARG A 362 36.28 13.15 22.30
CA ARG A 362 35.48 14.26 21.77
C ARG A 362 34.72 14.95 22.91
N PRO A 363 34.73 16.29 23.01
CA PRO A 363 33.99 17.02 24.04
C PRO A 363 32.48 16.77 23.99
N ASP A 364 31.81 16.91 25.14
CA ASP A 364 30.36 16.72 25.27
C ASP A 364 29.54 17.59 24.31
N PHE A 365 29.97 18.83 24.07
CA PHE A 365 29.28 19.72 23.13
C PHE A 365 29.32 19.16 21.70
N TYR A 366 30.42 18.49 21.30
CA TYR A 366 30.55 17.84 20.00
C TYR A 366 29.66 16.61 19.91
N VAL A 367 29.68 15.75 20.94
CA VAL A 367 28.84 14.55 21.00
C VAL A 367 27.36 14.93 20.95
N ASN A 368 26.95 15.98 21.65
CA ASN A 368 25.59 16.48 21.65
C ASN A 368 25.20 17.10 20.29
N ALA A 369 26.08 17.88 19.67
CA ALA A 369 25.85 18.41 18.33
C ALA A 369 25.68 17.27 17.31
N ASN A 370 26.51 16.22 17.38
CA ASN A 370 26.40 15.06 16.50
C ASN A 370 25.04 14.35 16.68
N LYS A 371 24.61 14.11 17.92
CA LYS A 371 23.29 13.53 18.21
C LYS A 371 22.14 14.36 17.64
N ILE A 372 22.20 15.70 17.74
CA ILE A 372 21.18 16.59 17.18
C ILE A 372 21.18 16.51 15.65
N TYR A 373 22.36 16.58 15.04
CA TYR A 373 22.52 16.55 13.59
C TYR A 373 21.99 15.25 12.99
N ASP A 374 22.34 14.10 13.59
CA ASP A 374 21.94 12.78 13.10
C ASP A 374 20.45 12.47 13.36
N SER A 375 19.86 13.05 14.40
CA SER A 375 18.47 12.77 14.79
C SER A 375 17.42 13.59 14.03
N ILE A 376 17.82 14.65 13.32
CA ILE A 376 16.91 15.52 12.58
C ILE A 376 17.19 15.35 11.08
N PRO A 377 16.28 14.77 10.29
CA PRO A 377 16.46 14.68 8.86
C PRO A 377 16.33 16.05 8.19
N ASP A 378 16.82 16.20 6.96
CA ASP A 378 16.52 17.39 6.16
C ASP A 378 15.09 17.30 5.65
N PHE A 379 14.33 18.40 5.77
CA PHE A 379 12.94 18.45 5.35
C PHE A 379 12.52 19.87 4.98
N GLU A 380 11.46 19.94 4.19
CA GLU A 380 10.65 21.14 3.97
C GLU A 380 9.37 21.04 4.81
N VAL A 381 8.85 22.18 5.27
CA VAL A 381 7.59 22.23 6.02
C VAL A 381 6.70 23.35 5.49
N GLU A 382 5.43 23.04 5.30
CA GLU A 382 4.41 24.01 4.88
C GLU A 382 3.13 23.88 5.71
N VAL A 383 2.41 25.00 5.84
CA VAL A 383 1.09 25.07 6.46
C VAL A 383 0.06 25.31 5.38
N ARG A 384 -1.05 24.56 5.47
CA ARG A 384 -2.15 24.62 4.52
C ARG A 384 -3.41 25.17 5.22
N PRO A 385 -3.93 26.34 4.79
CA PRO A 385 -5.04 27.03 5.47
C PRO A 385 -6.41 26.45 5.12
N ASP A 386 -6.46 25.43 4.25
CA ASP A 386 -7.65 24.89 3.61
C ASP A 386 -8.76 24.48 4.61
N PHE A 387 -8.41 24.26 5.89
CA PHE A 387 -9.29 23.73 6.93
C PHE A 387 -9.62 24.66 8.09
N TYR A 388 -9.20 25.93 8.08
CA TYR A 388 -9.49 26.84 9.20
C TYR A 388 -10.99 27.06 9.42
N TYR A 389 -11.81 26.92 8.38
CA TYR A 389 -13.28 26.96 8.52
C TYR A 389 -13.84 25.85 9.44
N MET A 390 -13.07 24.80 9.70
CA MET A 390 -13.47 23.73 10.61
C MET A 390 -13.37 24.11 12.09
N GLU A 391 -12.76 25.24 12.45
CA GLU A 391 -12.60 25.69 13.83
C GLU A 391 -13.94 25.75 14.56
N ALA A 392 -14.95 26.31 13.91
CA ALA A 392 -16.31 26.40 14.44
C ALA A 392 -16.85 25.01 14.85
N TYR A 393 -16.69 23.99 14.00
CA TYR A 393 -17.16 22.63 14.29
C TYR A 393 -16.49 22.06 15.55
N LYS A 394 -15.18 22.29 15.69
CA LYS A 394 -14.38 21.75 16.79
C LYS A 394 -14.80 22.31 18.15
N GLU A 395 -15.02 23.62 18.21
CA GLU A 395 -15.46 24.26 19.45
C GLU A 395 -16.73 23.63 20.01
N TYR A 396 -17.67 23.28 19.12
CA TYR A 396 -18.94 22.71 19.52
C TYR A 396 -18.86 21.24 19.90
N VAL A 397 -18.07 20.43 19.19
CA VAL A 397 -17.82 19.03 19.59
C VAL A 397 -17.21 18.99 20.99
N THR A 398 -16.20 19.84 21.24
CA THR A 398 -15.53 19.91 22.55
C THR A 398 -16.47 20.38 23.67
N LYS A 399 -17.36 21.35 23.41
CA LYS A 399 -18.40 21.80 24.36
C LYS A 399 -19.41 20.68 24.66
N GLY A 400 -19.82 19.91 23.64
CA GLY A 400 -20.72 18.77 23.77
C GLY A 400 -20.14 17.64 24.63
N GLU A 401 -18.91 17.22 24.36
CA GLU A 401 -18.24 16.17 25.15
C GLU A 401 -18.04 16.57 26.62
N LYS A 402 -17.70 17.82 26.90
CA LYS A 402 -17.59 18.33 28.28
C LYS A 402 -18.93 18.31 29.01
N SER A 403 -20.02 18.64 28.31
CA SER A 403 -21.38 18.60 28.86
C SER A 403 -21.83 17.18 29.19
N ILE A 404 -21.59 16.23 28.27
CA ILE A 404 -21.91 14.81 28.45
C ILE A 404 -21.10 14.22 29.61
N LYS A 405 -19.78 14.41 29.63
CA LYS A 405 -18.92 13.95 30.75
C LYS A 405 -19.33 14.54 32.10
N LYS A 406 -19.85 15.77 32.14
CA LYS A 406 -20.36 16.38 33.37
C LYS A 406 -21.68 15.76 33.82
N LYS A 407 -22.59 15.43 32.88
CA LYS A 407 -23.84 14.71 33.17
C LYS A 407 -23.57 13.28 33.63
N ASP A 408 -22.70 12.55 32.94
CA ASP A 408 -22.36 11.16 33.29
C ASP A 408 -21.66 11.09 34.66
N ARG A 409 -20.75 12.03 34.95
CA ARG A 409 -20.17 12.16 36.31
C ARG A 409 -21.22 12.45 37.36
N LYS A 410 -22.20 13.31 37.07
CA LYS A 410 -23.29 13.59 38.00
C LYS A 410 -24.15 12.35 38.25
N VAL A 411 -24.53 11.62 37.20
CA VAL A 411 -25.29 10.37 37.33
C VAL A 411 -24.51 9.32 38.14
N ILE A 412 -23.21 9.17 37.89
CA ILE A 412 -22.35 8.25 38.66
C ILE A 412 -22.25 8.71 40.12
N SER A 413 -22.09 10.01 40.38
CA SER A 413 -22.09 10.56 41.75
C SER A 413 -23.43 10.34 42.46
N ASP A 414 -24.56 10.58 41.78
CA ASP A 414 -25.90 10.38 42.34
C ASP A 414 -26.17 8.89 42.65
N ILE A 415 -25.63 7.96 41.84
CA ILE A 415 -25.68 6.52 42.11
C ILE A 415 -24.81 6.14 43.32
N ILE A 416 -23.58 6.67 43.41
CA ILE A 416 -22.68 6.43 44.53
C ILE A 416 -23.28 6.98 45.84
N GLU A 417 -23.95 8.12 45.80
CA GLU A 417 -24.58 8.73 46.96
C GLU A 417 -25.80 7.92 47.44
N LYS A 418 -26.61 7.40 46.52
CA LYS A 418 -27.71 6.47 46.85
C LYS A 418 -27.20 5.18 47.48
N LEU A 419 -26.13 4.59 46.94
CA LEU A 419 -25.53 3.37 47.47
C LEU A 419 -24.81 3.55 48.82
N LYS A 420 -24.55 4.78 49.25
CA LYS A 420 -23.99 5.08 50.58
C LYS A 420 -25.05 5.38 51.64
N ASN A 421 -26.28 5.62 51.21
CA ASN A 421 -27.42 5.96 52.06
C ASN A 421 -28.42 4.78 52.18
N GLU A 422 -28.08 3.62 51.61
CA GLU A 422 -28.59 2.28 51.94
C GLU A 422 -27.58 1.59 52.86
#